data_AF-A0A5B9RD71-F1
#
_entry.id   AF-A0A5B9RD71-F1
#
_cell.length_a   1.000
_cell.length_b   1.000
_cell.length_c   1.000
_cell.angle_alpha   90.00
_cell.angle_beta   90.00
_cell.angle_gamma   90.00
#
_symmetry.space_group_name_H-M   'P 1'
#
loop_
_entity.id
_entity.type
_entity.pdbx_description
1 polymer ?
#
loop_
_entity_poly.entity_id
_entity_poly.type
_entity_poly.pdbx_seq_one_letter_code
_entity_poly.pdbx_strand_id
1 'polypeptide(L)'
;MCIKSMHNFKLNLKYLNSNYIVKKYNNDGTISRYLLPYTVRNAVTYTKVKYTFLNVELPVTKDTILSDLKPYFDKFILENKNNLSKYISIICQVRNVGNSYYTIGERFPINIENPKDLTDYINYIQNKWSILDNNQYNPNLALSIIFNYTSIDYDNYSLVSNKFRITKNMDKIELNKDVIPLGLPMNTYYSSWGSIIEELSNGILRVKNLFNDLDTKLNRFIEVSNLSKVDSQINLISSESNIKIATFVDRIINNKEFVRTIGNKVYYFLDNKLYFIFDKLVCDKFISRVKPSKGIVFNAITLDVETFDDENNNKNIYCISFYEGVKALSFYLTDYEDIHSLINDLLRTIFSKKYAGKHIYIHNSSEFDMIFLYSYIINYFGNKVKPIIKDGKFINLDVEFGNATRYKLFFKDSLLLLPS
;
A
#
# COMPACT_ATOMS: atom_id res chain seq x y z
N MET A 1 22.32 -32.75 -40.10
CA MET A 1 21.38 -33.85 -39.80
C MET A 1 21.77 -34.48 -38.47
N CYS A 2 21.22 -33.98 -37.36
CA CYS A 2 21.18 -34.67 -36.06
C CYS A 2 20.21 -33.94 -35.14
N ILE A 3 19.00 -34.48 -35.08
CA ILE A 3 17.98 -34.25 -34.06
C ILE A 3 18.18 -35.36 -33.02
N LYS A 4 18.29 -35.00 -31.73
CA LYS A 4 18.02 -35.79 -30.50
C LYS A 4 18.70 -35.04 -29.35
N SER A 5 18.13 -34.83 -28.17
CA SER A 5 16.84 -35.14 -27.59
C SER A 5 16.73 -34.28 -26.33
N MET A 6 15.65 -33.52 -26.15
CA MET A 6 15.30 -32.92 -24.87
C MET A 6 14.86 -34.03 -23.91
N HIS A 7 15.56 -34.18 -22.78
CA HIS A 7 15.07 -34.98 -21.67
C HIS A 7 14.09 -34.17 -20.82
N ASN A 8 12.86 -34.67 -20.76
CA ASN A 8 11.83 -34.26 -19.82
C ASN A 8 12.29 -34.52 -18.39
N PHE A 9 12.48 -33.47 -17.60
CA PHE A 9 12.56 -33.56 -16.15
C PHE A 9 11.13 -33.74 -15.59
N LYS A 10 10.75 -34.99 -15.29
CA LYS A 10 9.58 -35.30 -14.46
C LYS A 10 9.97 -35.07 -12.99
N LEU A 11 9.46 -33.99 -12.40
CA LEU A 11 9.43 -33.81 -10.95
C LEU A 11 8.39 -34.77 -10.35
N ASN A 12 8.86 -35.90 -9.81
CA ASN A 12 8.05 -36.76 -8.95
C ASN A 12 7.98 -36.15 -7.55
N LEU A 13 6.97 -35.34 -7.29
CA LEU A 13 6.58 -34.98 -5.92
C LEU A 13 5.79 -36.15 -5.32
N LYS A 14 6.49 -37.03 -4.60
CA LYS A 14 5.84 -37.97 -3.66
C LYS A 14 5.38 -37.16 -2.45
N TYR A 15 4.09 -36.81 -2.40
CA TYR A 15 3.45 -36.37 -1.17
C TYR A 15 3.26 -37.57 -0.25
N LEU A 16 3.86 -37.52 0.93
CA LEU A 16 3.57 -38.45 2.03
C LEU A 16 2.22 -38.04 2.63
N ASN A 17 1.20 -38.87 2.42
CA ASN A 17 -0.10 -38.72 3.08
C ASN A 17 0.04 -39.07 4.56
N SER A 18 0.11 -38.06 5.44
CA SER A 18 -0.09 -38.25 6.87
C SER A 18 -1.57 -38.04 7.19
N ASN A 19 -2.30 -39.13 7.45
CA ASN A 19 -3.65 -39.07 8.02
C ASN A 19 -3.54 -38.83 9.53
N TYR A 20 -4.33 -37.90 10.07
CA TYR A 20 -4.46 -37.73 11.52
C TYR A 20 -5.57 -38.65 12.05
N ILE A 21 -5.31 -39.30 13.18
CA ILE A 21 -6.32 -40.06 13.91
C ILE A 21 -6.95 -39.11 14.92
N VAL A 22 -8.21 -38.75 14.72
CA VAL A 22 -8.97 -37.95 15.70
C VAL A 22 -9.72 -38.90 16.61
N LYS A 23 -9.49 -38.76 17.92
CA LYS A 23 -10.24 -39.45 18.97
C LYS A 23 -11.39 -38.55 19.41
N LYS A 24 -12.62 -39.02 19.25
CA LYS A 24 -13.82 -38.37 19.78
C LYS A 24 -14.28 -39.13 21.02
N TYR A 25 -14.41 -38.42 22.13
CA TYR A 25 -14.98 -38.95 23.36
C TYR A 25 -16.49 -38.80 23.29
N ASN A 26 -17.21 -39.92 23.41
CA ASN A 26 -18.65 -39.95 23.43
C ASN A 26 -19.15 -39.68 24.86
N ASN A 27 -20.41 -39.25 24.98
CA ASN A 27 -21.02 -38.91 26.28
C ASN A 27 -21.13 -40.11 27.25
N ASP A 28 -20.95 -41.34 26.76
CA ASP A 28 -20.90 -42.57 27.56
C ASP A 28 -19.49 -42.95 28.02
N GLY A 29 -18.48 -42.12 27.76
CA GLY A 29 -17.08 -42.36 28.10
C GLY A 29 -16.30 -43.22 27.11
N THR A 30 -16.92 -43.68 26.01
CA THR A 30 -16.22 -44.45 24.97
C THR A 30 -15.47 -43.54 23.98
N ILE A 31 -14.42 -44.08 23.33
CA ILE A 31 -13.60 -43.35 22.36
C ILE A 31 -13.81 -43.91 20.94
N SER A 32 -14.39 -43.09 20.06
CA SER A 32 -14.49 -43.36 18.63
C SER A 32 -13.25 -42.79 17.91
N ARG A 33 -12.63 -43.56 17.01
CA ARG A 33 -11.50 -43.11 16.18
C ARG A 33 -11.97 -42.85 14.76
N TYR A 34 -11.74 -41.64 14.26
CA TYR A 34 -12.04 -41.27 12.87
C TYR A 34 -10.76 -40.88 12.15
N LEU A 35 -10.63 -41.35 10.92
CA LEU A 35 -9.65 -40.85 9.96
C LEU A 35 -10.29 -39.66 9.26
N LEU A 36 -9.83 -38.45 9.56
CA LEU A 36 -10.23 -37.28 8.79
C LEU A 36 -9.33 -37.19 7.54
N PRO A 37 -9.90 -37.16 6.32
CA PRO A 37 -9.11 -36.87 5.15
C PRO A 37 -8.57 -35.44 5.25
N TYR A 38 -7.26 -35.29 5.08
CA TYR A 38 -6.60 -33.98 5.02
C TYR A 38 -7.11 -33.21 3.81
N THR A 39 -8.04 -32.27 4.01
CA THR A 39 -8.31 -31.23 3.02
C THR A 39 -7.14 -30.24 3.09
N VAL A 40 -6.16 -30.45 2.21
CA VAL A 40 -5.15 -29.44 1.89
C VAL A 40 -5.94 -28.16 1.57
N ARG A 41 -5.86 -27.12 2.42
CA ARG A 41 -6.20 -25.78 1.97
C ARG A 41 -5.19 -25.47 0.88
N ASN A 42 -5.60 -25.67 -0.37
CA ASN A 42 -4.78 -25.40 -1.53
C ASN A 42 -4.16 -24.02 -1.35
N ALA A 43 -2.82 -23.95 -1.40
CA ALA A 43 -2.14 -22.68 -1.56
C ALA A 43 -2.84 -21.95 -2.71
N VAL A 44 -3.50 -20.83 -2.41
CA VAL A 44 -4.19 -20.04 -3.41
C VAL A 44 -3.10 -19.49 -4.33
N THR A 45 -2.83 -20.22 -5.39
CA THR A 45 -2.07 -19.69 -6.52
C THR A 45 -2.91 -18.56 -7.07
N TYR A 46 -2.57 -17.31 -6.72
CA TYR A 46 -3.12 -16.14 -7.36
C TYR A 46 -2.71 -16.19 -8.83
N THR A 47 -3.51 -16.86 -9.65
CA THR A 47 -3.40 -16.77 -11.09
C THR A 47 -3.60 -15.31 -11.43
N LYS A 48 -2.57 -14.67 -12.00
CA LYS A 48 -2.59 -13.27 -12.39
C LYS A 48 -3.75 -13.08 -13.37
N VAL A 49 -4.88 -12.55 -12.87
CA VAL A 49 -6.07 -12.31 -13.67
C VAL A 49 -5.69 -11.30 -14.74
N LYS A 50 -5.80 -11.69 -16.02
CA LYS A 50 -5.55 -10.78 -17.13
C LYS A 50 -6.81 -9.95 -17.34
N TYR A 51 -6.75 -8.68 -16.95
CA TYR A 51 -7.84 -7.75 -17.21
C TYR A 51 -7.91 -7.39 -18.69
N THR A 52 -9.11 -7.45 -19.25
CA THR A 52 -9.42 -6.95 -20.59
C THR A 52 -10.13 -5.62 -20.45
N PHE A 53 -9.61 -4.57 -21.08
CA PHE A 53 -10.19 -3.24 -21.05
C PHE A 53 -10.99 -2.99 -22.32
N LEU A 54 -12.22 -2.52 -22.15
CA LEU A 54 -13.15 -2.22 -23.22
C LEU A 54 -13.47 -0.72 -23.20
N ASN A 55 -13.64 -0.12 -24.38
CA ASN A 55 -13.97 1.29 -24.55
C ASN A 55 -15.36 1.41 -25.18
N VAL A 56 -16.23 2.22 -24.60
CA VAL A 56 -17.51 2.60 -25.19
C VAL A 56 -17.53 4.10 -25.35
N GLU A 57 -17.56 4.56 -26.60
CA GLU A 57 -17.53 5.98 -26.94
C GLU A 57 -18.93 6.47 -27.32
N LEU A 58 -19.37 7.54 -26.68
CA LEU A 58 -20.67 8.17 -26.90
C LEU A 58 -20.47 9.64 -27.28
N PRO A 59 -21.06 10.12 -28.40
CA PRO A 59 -20.97 11.52 -28.79
C PRO A 59 -21.73 12.40 -27.80
N VAL A 60 -21.18 13.56 -27.46
CA VAL A 60 -21.73 14.50 -26.47
C VAL A 60 -21.61 15.94 -26.96
N THR A 61 -22.44 16.83 -26.43
CA THR A 61 -22.17 18.28 -26.49
C THR A 61 -21.72 18.75 -25.11
N LYS A 62 -21.06 19.92 -25.03
CA LYS A 62 -20.62 20.50 -23.74
C LYS A 62 -21.77 20.57 -22.73
N ASP A 63 -22.90 21.11 -23.18
CA ASP A 63 -24.05 21.36 -22.32
C ASP A 63 -24.60 20.05 -21.74
N THR A 64 -24.45 18.93 -22.46
CA THR A 64 -24.97 17.64 -22.00
C THR A 64 -24.14 17.03 -20.87
N ILE A 65 -22.82 17.19 -20.85
CA ILE A 65 -21.98 16.62 -19.78
C ILE A 65 -22.24 17.34 -18.44
N LEU A 66 -22.40 18.66 -18.50
CA LEU A 66 -22.63 19.51 -17.32
C LEU A 66 -24.04 19.35 -16.76
N SER A 67 -25.05 19.32 -17.64
CA SER A 67 -26.45 19.29 -17.20
C SER A 67 -26.89 17.91 -16.74
N ASP A 68 -26.53 16.84 -17.47
CA ASP A 68 -26.97 15.50 -17.11
C ASP A 68 -26.12 14.40 -17.79
N LEU A 69 -25.18 13.83 -17.04
CA LEU A 69 -24.38 12.68 -17.51
C LEU A 69 -25.19 11.37 -17.51
N LYS A 70 -26.32 11.34 -16.78
CA LYS A 70 -27.08 10.12 -16.53
C LYS A 70 -27.60 9.45 -17.81
N PRO A 71 -28.15 10.15 -18.83
CA PRO A 71 -28.64 9.51 -20.05
C PRO A 71 -27.55 8.78 -20.83
N TYR A 72 -26.33 9.31 -20.85
CA TYR A 72 -25.19 8.66 -21.49
C TYR A 72 -24.72 7.44 -20.73
N PHE A 73 -24.69 7.53 -19.40
CA PHE A 73 -24.31 6.40 -18.58
C PHE A 73 -25.37 5.28 -18.63
N ASP A 74 -26.65 5.63 -18.60
CA ASP A 74 -27.76 4.69 -18.78
C ASP A 74 -27.69 4.02 -20.15
N LYS A 75 -27.41 4.80 -21.21
CA LYS A 75 -27.19 4.26 -22.57
C LYS A 75 -26.01 3.29 -22.61
N PHE A 76 -24.88 3.65 -21.97
CA PHE A 76 -23.73 2.76 -21.84
C PHE A 76 -24.10 1.44 -21.17
N ILE A 77 -24.80 1.47 -20.02
CA ILE A 77 -25.23 0.26 -19.31
C ILE A 77 -26.19 -0.58 -20.17
N LEU A 78 -27.15 0.07 -20.83
CA LEU A 78 -28.16 -0.62 -21.66
C LEU A 78 -27.52 -1.32 -22.87
N GLU A 79 -26.69 -0.62 -23.64
CA GLU A 79 -26.06 -1.15 -24.86
C GLU A 79 -25.02 -2.24 -24.55
N ASN A 80 -24.46 -2.24 -23.34
CA ASN A 80 -23.43 -3.21 -22.93
C ASN A 80 -23.93 -4.24 -21.91
N LYS A 81 -25.23 -4.29 -21.62
CA LYS A 81 -25.80 -5.16 -20.58
C LYS A 81 -25.37 -6.63 -20.68
N ASN A 82 -25.21 -7.14 -21.90
CA ASN A 82 -24.81 -8.54 -22.14
C ASN A 82 -23.30 -8.79 -21.95
N ASN A 83 -22.47 -7.74 -22.00
CA ASN A 83 -21.02 -7.81 -21.85
C ASN A 83 -20.55 -7.38 -20.46
N LEU A 84 -21.39 -6.65 -19.72
CA LEU A 84 -21.08 -6.18 -18.37
C LEU A 84 -21.26 -7.30 -17.36
N SER A 85 -20.18 -7.57 -16.60
CA SER A 85 -20.29 -8.33 -15.36
C SER A 85 -21.01 -7.50 -14.29
N LYS A 86 -21.58 -8.18 -13.30
CA LYS A 86 -22.21 -7.54 -12.12
C LYS A 86 -21.32 -6.47 -11.48
N TYR A 87 -20.01 -6.71 -11.42
CA TYR A 87 -19.03 -5.76 -10.91
C TYR A 87 -18.08 -5.33 -12.02
N ILE A 88 -17.87 -4.03 -12.15
CA ILE A 88 -16.94 -3.44 -13.11
C ILE A 88 -16.02 -2.43 -12.42
N SER A 89 -14.83 -2.23 -12.98
CA SER A 89 -14.01 -1.05 -12.74
C SER A 89 -14.07 -0.18 -13.97
N ILE A 90 -14.55 1.05 -13.83
CA ILE A 90 -14.77 1.98 -14.93
C ILE A 90 -13.98 3.27 -14.72
N ILE A 91 -13.52 3.89 -15.80
CA ILE A 91 -12.97 5.24 -15.81
C ILE A 91 -13.58 6.03 -16.96
N CYS A 92 -13.88 7.30 -16.71
CA CYS A 92 -14.42 8.21 -17.71
C CYS A 92 -13.28 8.94 -18.41
N GLN A 93 -13.37 9.04 -19.73
CA GLN A 93 -12.46 9.85 -20.53
C GLN A 93 -13.27 10.73 -21.49
N VAL A 94 -12.69 11.81 -21.97
CA VAL A 94 -13.29 12.68 -22.98
C VAL A 94 -12.32 12.87 -24.13
N ARG A 95 -12.85 12.78 -25.35
CA ARG A 95 -12.12 13.11 -26.58
C ARG A 95 -12.47 14.51 -27.02
N ASN A 96 -11.45 15.30 -27.36
CA ASN A 96 -11.65 16.68 -27.82
C ASN A 96 -11.66 16.81 -29.36
N VAL A 97 -11.94 18.01 -29.89
CA VAL A 97 -11.90 18.34 -31.34
C VAL A 97 -10.53 18.06 -31.97
N GLY A 98 -9.45 18.18 -31.18
CA GLY A 98 -8.09 17.82 -31.60
C GLY A 98 -7.79 16.32 -31.54
N ASN A 99 -8.80 15.47 -31.36
CA ASN A 99 -8.67 14.01 -31.23
C ASN A 99 -7.75 13.56 -30.07
N SER A 100 -7.54 14.42 -29.08
CA SER A 100 -6.80 14.12 -27.85
C SER A 100 -7.75 13.61 -26.76
N TYR A 101 -7.26 12.75 -25.89
CA TYR A 101 -8.02 12.08 -24.84
C TYR A 101 -7.60 12.55 -23.46
N TYR A 102 -8.58 12.85 -22.61
CA TYR A 102 -8.36 13.27 -21.23
C TYR A 102 -9.16 12.39 -20.30
N THR A 103 -8.54 11.98 -19.20
CA THR A 103 -9.20 11.15 -18.19
C THR A 103 -9.87 12.05 -17.15
N ILE A 104 -11.15 11.78 -16.86
CA ILE A 104 -11.90 12.47 -15.81
C ILE A 104 -11.89 11.58 -14.56
N GLY A 105 -11.04 11.94 -13.61
CA GLY A 105 -10.95 11.25 -12.33
C GLY A 105 -10.21 9.91 -12.39
N GLU A 106 -10.52 9.04 -11.44
CA GLU A 106 -9.88 7.74 -11.22
C GLU A 106 -10.81 6.59 -11.61
N ARG A 107 -10.25 5.37 -11.64
CA ARG A 107 -11.05 4.15 -11.79
C ARG A 107 -12.01 3.96 -10.62
N PHE A 108 -13.29 3.89 -10.90
CA PHE A 108 -14.35 3.73 -9.93
C PHE A 108 -14.91 2.28 -9.98
N PRO A 109 -14.96 1.55 -8.86
CA PRO A 109 -15.62 0.25 -8.79
C PRO A 109 -17.14 0.43 -8.72
N ILE A 110 -17.89 -0.29 -9.55
CA ILE A 110 -19.35 -0.20 -9.60
C ILE A 110 -19.95 -1.59 -9.57
N ASN A 111 -20.95 -1.79 -8.70
CA ASN A 111 -21.94 -2.84 -8.89
C ASN A 111 -23.05 -2.30 -9.79
N ILE A 112 -23.18 -2.83 -11.01
CA ILE A 112 -24.12 -2.29 -12.02
C ILE A 112 -25.58 -2.47 -11.60
N GLU A 113 -25.86 -3.38 -10.66
CA GLU A 113 -27.19 -3.64 -10.12
C GLU A 113 -27.52 -2.75 -8.91
N ASN A 114 -26.56 -1.97 -8.40
CA ASN A 114 -26.73 -1.10 -7.24
C ASN A 114 -26.95 0.36 -7.69
N PRO A 115 -28.19 0.90 -7.61
CA PRO A 115 -28.50 2.25 -8.05
C PRO A 115 -27.67 3.34 -7.36
N LYS A 116 -27.24 3.08 -6.11
CA LYS A 116 -26.41 4.01 -5.36
C LYS A 116 -25.02 4.13 -5.97
N ASP A 117 -24.40 3.03 -6.39
CA ASP A 117 -23.06 3.07 -7.00
C ASP A 117 -23.11 3.79 -8.35
N LEU A 118 -24.18 3.56 -9.13
CA LEU A 118 -24.40 4.26 -10.39
C LEU A 118 -24.51 5.77 -10.18
N THR A 119 -25.36 6.19 -9.23
CA THR A 119 -25.57 7.61 -8.87
C THR A 119 -24.28 8.22 -8.33
N ASP A 120 -23.55 7.49 -7.48
CA ASP A 120 -22.31 7.93 -6.87
C ASP A 120 -21.21 8.17 -7.92
N TYR A 121 -21.11 7.30 -8.92
CA TYR A 121 -20.19 7.46 -10.04
C TYR A 121 -20.55 8.65 -10.93
N ILE A 122 -21.83 8.81 -11.28
CA ILE A 122 -22.31 9.94 -12.07
C ILE A 122 -21.96 11.26 -11.37
N ASN A 123 -22.32 11.38 -10.08
CA ASN A 123 -22.03 12.55 -9.27
C ASN A 123 -20.51 12.82 -9.17
N TYR A 124 -19.71 11.76 -9.04
CA TYR A 124 -18.25 11.86 -9.01
C TYR A 124 -17.70 12.47 -10.31
N ILE A 125 -18.12 11.96 -11.47
CA ILE A 125 -17.66 12.48 -12.77
C ILE A 125 -18.18 13.90 -13.01
N GLN A 126 -19.44 14.20 -12.69
CA GLN A 126 -20.00 15.54 -12.83
C GLN A 126 -19.26 16.57 -11.95
N ASN A 127 -18.94 16.21 -10.70
CA ASN A 127 -18.14 17.07 -9.83
C ASN A 127 -16.72 17.28 -10.39
N LYS A 128 -16.06 16.21 -10.86
CA LYS A 128 -14.75 16.35 -11.51
C LYS A 128 -14.82 17.21 -12.77
N TRP A 129 -15.89 17.10 -13.53
CA TRP A 129 -16.11 17.89 -14.73
C TRP A 129 -16.40 19.37 -14.43
N SER A 130 -17.22 19.67 -13.42
CA SER A 130 -17.51 21.06 -13.02
C SER A 130 -16.26 21.77 -12.51
N ILE A 131 -15.37 21.05 -11.81
CA ILE A 131 -14.05 21.55 -11.43
C ILE A 131 -13.21 21.92 -12.67
N LEU A 132 -13.27 21.11 -13.72
CA LEU A 132 -12.57 21.41 -14.97
C LEU A 132 -13.19 22.63 -15.67
N ASP A 133 -14.52 22.70 -15.82
CA ASP A 133 -15.21 23.82 -16.49
C ASP A 133 -14.99 25.15 -15.76
N ASN A 134 -15.07 25.18 -14.42
CA ASN A 134 -14.87 26.40 -13.63
C ASN A 134 -13.43 26.96 -13.70
N ASN A 135 -12.43 26.12 -13.97
CA ASN A 135 -11.03 26.54 -14.08
C ASN A 135 -10.65 27.05 -15.48
N GLN A 136 -11.62 27.44 -16.29
CA GLN A 136 -11.41 27.90 -17.68
C GLN A 136 -10.73 26.85 -18.58
N TYR A 137 -10.93 25.57 -18.28
CA TYR A 137 -10.90 24.57 -19.34
C TYR A 137 -11.87 25.05 -20.43
N ASN A 138 -11.57 24.81 -21.70
CA ASN A 138 -12.50 25.14 -22.78
C ASN A 138 -13.23 23.85 -23.21
N PRO A 139 -14.18 23.31 -22.42
CA PRO A 139 -14.87 22.07 -22.72
C PRO A 139 -15.78 22.18 -23.95
N ASN A 140 -15.86 23.35 -24.59
CA ASN A 140 -16.43 23.51 -25.92
C ASN A 140 -15.78 22.59 -26.96
N LEU A 141 -14.66 21.93 -26.61
CA LEU A 141 -13.97 20.98 -27.46
C LEU A 141 -14.40 19.51 -27.24
N ALA A 142 -15.23 19.15 -26.26
CA ALA A 142 -15.59 17.74 -26.05
C ALA A 142 -16.48 17.21 -27.19
N LEU A 143 -15.98 16.24 -27.95
CA LEU A 143 -16.73 15.56 -29.01
C LEU A 143 -17.46 14.31 -28.50
N SER A 144 -16.87 13.62 -27.53
CA SER A 144 -17.39 12.36 -27.01
C SER A 144 -16.88 12.06 -25.61
N ILE A 145 -17.69 11.33 -24.84
CA ILE A 145 -17.30 10.65 -23.60
C ILE A 145 -16.96 9.21 -23.94
N ILE A 146 -15.93 8.67 -23.28
CA ILE A 146 -15.52 7.28 -23.38
C ILE A 146 -15.56 6.65 -22.00
N PHE A 147 -16.36 5.60 -21.89
CA PHE A 147 -16.39 4.73 -20.72
C PHE A 147 -15.42 3.58 -20.94
N ASN A 148 -14.23 3.68 -20.36
CA ASN A 148 -13.27 2.58 -20.36
C ASN A 148 -13.52 1.70 -19.13
N TYR A 149 -13.87 0.43 -19.34
CA TYR A 149 -14.22 -0.48 -18.25
C TYR A 149 -13.53 -1.84 -18.34
N THR A 150 -13.51 -2.55 -17.22
CA THR A 150 -13.11 -3.96 -17.14
C THR A 150 -13.96 -4.69 -16.11
N SER A 151 -14.23 -5.96 -16.34
CA SER A 151 -14.88 -6.84 -15.37
C SER A 151 -13.97 -7.11 -14.18
N ILE A 152 -14.54 -7.09 -12.98
CA ILE A 152 -13.84 -7.44 -11.73
C ILE A 152 -14.69 -8.45 -10.94
N ASP A 153 -14.05 -9.21 -10.05
CA ASP A 153 -14.76 -10.06 -9.08
C ASP A 153 -15.25 -9.25 -7.87
N TYR A 154 -16.05 -9.91 -7.04
CA TYR A 154 -16.62 -9.31 -5.84
C TYR A 154 -15.54 -8.87 -4.83
N ASP A 155 -14.48 -9.66 -4.68
CA ASP A 155 -13.42 -9.38 -3.71
C ASP A 155 -12.68 -8.09 -4.08
N ASN A 156 -12.31 -7.92 -5.35
CA ASN A 156 -11.72 -6.68 -5.87
C ASN A 156 -12.70 -5.51 -5.76
N TYR A 157 -13.98 -5.70 -6.07
CA TYR A 157 -15.00 -4.67 -5.88
C TYR A 157 -15.09 -4.23 -4.41
N SER A 158 -15.13 -5.17 -3.46
CA SER A 158 -15.24 -4.88 -2.02
C SER A 158 -14.00 -4.15 -1.49
N LEU A 159 -12.80 -4.60 -1.87
CA LEU A 159 -11.54 -3.95 -1.50
C LEU A 159 -11.47 -2.50 -1.99
N VAL A 160 -11.79 -2.25 -3.26
CA VAL A 160 -11.65 -0.91 -3.85
C VAL A 160 -12.80 0.00 -3.42
N SER A 161 -14.04 -0.50 -3.31
CA SER A 161 -15.20 0.30 -2.92
C SER A 161 -15.08 0.83 -1.49
N ASN A 162 -14.52 0.06 -0.57
CA ASN A 162 -14.24 0.52 0.80
C ASN A 162 -13.26 1.69 0.82
N LYS A 163 -12.22 1.65 -0.03
CA LYS A 163 -11.27 2.76 -0.19
C LYS A 163 -11.96 4.05 -0.67
N PHE A 164 -12.86 3.94 -1.65
CA PHE A 164 -13.60 5.09 -2.19
C PHE A 164 -14.63 5.68 -1.20
N ARG A 165 -15.29 4.83 -0.41
CA ARG A 165 -16.25 5.30 0.60
C ARG A 165 -15.57 6.11 1.70
N ILE A 166 -14.34 5.76 2.06
CA ILE A 166 -13.53 6.50 3.04
C ILE A 166 -13.13 7.88 2.47
N THR A 167 -12.70 7.96 1.21
CA THR A 167 -12.28 9.23 0.59
C THR A 167 -13.45 10.15 0.23
N LYS A 168 -14.65 9.62 -0.02
CA LYS A 168 -15.84 10.43 -0.35
C LYS A 168 -16.27 11.38 0.78
N ASN A 169 -15.90 11.08 2.02
CA ASN A 169 -16.14 11.97 3.17
C ASN A 169 -15.10 13.10 3.30
N MET A 170 -14.04 13.12 2.49
CA MET A 170 -12.96 14.09 2.66
C MET A 170 -13.10 15.40 1.88
N ASP A 171 -13.85 15.49 0.79
CA ASP A 171 -13.73 16.67 -0.10
C ASP A 171 -15.07 17.24 -0.59
N LYS A 172 -15.69 18.10 0.21
CA LYS A 172 -16.18 19.37 -0.33
C LYS A 172 -14.99 20.33 -0.31
N ILE A 173 -14.07 20.21 -1.27
CA ILE A 173 -13.06 21.25 -1.47
C ILE A 173 -13.82 22.48 -1.94
N GLU A 174 -14.02 23.44 -1.04
CA GLU A 174 -14.51 24.77 -1.41
C GLU A 174 -13.43 25.42 -2.28
N LEU A 175 -13.64 25.40 -3.59
CA LEU A 175 -12.69 25.77 -4.65
C LEU A 175 -12.20 27.24 -4.64
N ASN A 176 -12.58 28.05 -3.65
CA ASN A 176 -12.40 29.49 -3.78
C ASN A 176 -11.04 30.03 -3.30
N LYS A 177 -10.14 29.22 -2.71
CA LYS A 177 -8.76 29.67 -2.37
C LYS A 177 -7.65 28.63 -2.52
N ASP A 178 -7.95 27.33 -2.49
CA ASP A 178 -6.94 26.26 -2.40
C ASP A 178 -6.40 25.75 -3.75
N VAL A 179 -6.86 26.31 -4.87
CA VAL A 179 -6.53 25.81 -6.21
C VAL A 179 -5.16 26.33 -6.68
N ILE A 180 -4.71 27.47 -6.17
CA ILE A 180 -3.38 28.02 -6.51
C ILE A 180 -2.34 27.30 -5.66
N PRO A 181 -1.51 26.42 -6.24
CA PRO A 181 -0.53 25.67 -5.45
C PRO A 181 0.40 26.62 -4.69
N LEU A 182 0.38 26.51 -3.36
CA LEU A 182 1.18 27.33 -2.44
C LEU A 182 0.92 28.84 -2.57
N GLY A 183 -0.18 29.27 -3.20
CA GLY A 183 -0.46 30.68 -3.48
C GLY A 183 0.54 31.33 -4.46
N LEU A 184 1.22 30.56 -5.31
CA LEU A 184 2.25 31.07 -6.23
C LEU A 184 1.69 31.43 -7.61
N PRO A 185 2.33 32.34 -8.37
CA PRO A 185 1.93 32.65 -9.74
C PRO A 185 1.86 31.42 -10.66
N MET A 186 0.94 31.48 -11.62
CA MET A 186 0.62 30.39 -12.58
C MET A 186 1.41 30.50 -13.90
N ASN A 187 2.66 30.97 -13.84
CA ASN A 187 3.55 31.10 -15.00
C ASN A 187 4.96 30.67 -14.61
N THR A 188 5.88 30.54 -15.57
CA THR A 188 7.31 30.21 -15.32
C THR A 188 8.23 31.43 -15.46
N TYR A 189 7.68 32.65 -15.55
CA TYR A 189 8.43 33.89 -15.60
C TYR A 189 8.85 34.30 -14.18
N TYR A 190 9.71 33.51 -13.55
CA TYR A 190 10.03 33.64 -12.12
C TYR A 190 10.49 35.04 -11.70
N SER A 191 11.24 35.73 -12.57
CA SER A 191 11.66 37.12 -12.37
C SER A 191 10.50 38.09 -12.18
N SER A 192 9.31 37.77 -12.69
CA SER A 192 8.10 38.58 -12.55
C SER A 192 7.28 38.24 -11.31
N TRP A 193 7.71 37.28 -10.47
CA TRP A 193 6.93 36.87 -9.30
C TRP A 193 7.12 37.79 -8.10
N GLY A 194 8.16 38.63 -8.11
CA GLY A 194 8.51 39.55 -7.04
C GLY A 194 9.72 40.41 -7.43
N SER A 195 10.45 40.89 -6.44
CA SER A 195 11.69 41.65 -6.66
C SER A 195 12.90 40.71 -6.76
N ILE A 196 13.64 40.78 -7.86
CA ILE A 196 14.91 40.06 -8.02
C ILE A 196 15.93 40.72 -7.11
N ILE A 197 16.59 39.91 -6.26
CA ILE A 197 17.61 40.43 -5.34
C ILE A 197 19.02 40.04 -5.80
N GLU A 198 19.17 38.86 -6.40
CA GLU A 198 20.49 38.30 -6.66
C GLU A 198 20.40 37.23 -7.75
N GLU A 199 21.20 37.40 -8.79
CA GLU A 199 21.57 36.32 -9.70
C GLU A 199 22.89 35.76 -9.18
N LEU A 200 22.83 34.57 -8.57
CA LEU A 200 24.03 33.93 -8.04
C LEU A 200 24.88 33.40 -9.19
N SER A 201 26.20 33.32 -9.00
CA SER A 201 27.20 32.92 -10.00
C SER A 201 26.96 31.57 -10.69
N ASN A 202 26.04 30.75 -10.17
CA ASN A 202 25.69 29.43 -10.68
C ASN A 202 24.39 29.42 -11.51
N GLY A 203 23.88 30.59 -11.93
CA GLY A 203 22.60 30.68 -12.66
C GLY A 203 21.39 30.37 -11.79
N ILE A 204 21.51 30.59 -10.47
CA ILE A 204 20.40 30.48 -9.52
C ILE A 204 19.78 31.87 -9.37
N LEU A 205 18.48 31.95 -9.60
CA LEU A 205 17.69 33.18 -9.47
C LEU A 205 17.02 33.21 -8.09
N ARG A 206 17.23 34.28 -7.33
CA ARG A 206 16.53 34.52 -6.06
C ARG A 206 15.52 35.67 -6.19
N VAL A 207 14.26 35.38 -5.87
CA VAL A 207 13.14 36.33 -5.95
C VAL A 207 12.49 36.48 -4.59
N LYS A 208 12.53 37.70 -4.02
CA LYS A 208 11.88 38.05 -2.74
C LYS A 208 10.67 38.94 -2.97
N ASN A 209 9.94 39.26 -1.89
CA ASN A 209 8.76 40.12 -1.93
C ASN A 209 7.77 39.65 -2.99
N LEU A 210 7.39 38.37 -2.91
CA LEU A 210 6.51 37.77 -3.90
C LEU A 210 5.21 38.58 -3.94
N PHE A 211 4.77 38.98 -5.14
CA PHE A 211 3.61 39.85 -5.30
C PHE A 211 2.34 39.24 -4.72
N ASN A 212 2.19 37.92 -4.83
CA ASN A 212 1.07 37.19 -4.23
C ASN A 212 1.07 37.19 -2.70
N ASP A 213 2.19 37.52 -2.06
CA ASP A 213 2.30 37.55 -0.60
C ASP A 213 2.05 38.96 -0.03
N LEU A 214 1.94 40.00 -0.86
CA LEU A 214 1.81 41.40 -0.43
C LEU A 214 0.62 41.66 0.49
N ASP A 215 -0.52 41.01 0.21
CA ASP A 215 -1.74 41.12 1.03
C ASP A 215 -1.80 40.07 2.16
N THR A 216 -0.72 39.32 2.35
CA THR A 216 -0.63 38.25 3.35
C THR A 216 0.40 38.60 4.42
N LYS A 217 0.34 37.92 5.57
CA LYS A 217 1.42 37.98 6.57
C LYS A 217 2.60 37.05 6.23
N LEU A 218 2.63 36.47 5.03
CA LEU A 218 3.70 35.54 4.64
C LEU A 218 4.94 36.32 4.22
N ASN A 219 6.09 35.92 4.77
CA ASN A 219 7.38 36.46 4.37
C ASN A 219 8.27 35.32 3.90
N ARG A 220 8.33 35.14 2.57
CA ARG A 220 9.04 34.04 1.91
C ARG A 220 9.65 34.50 0.60
N PHE A 221 10.62 33.74 0.12
CA PHE A 221 11.28 33.93 -1.16
C PHE A 221 11.43 32.61 -1.90
N ILE A 222 11.67 32.68 -3.20
CA ILE A 222 11.99 31.52 -4.01
C ILE A 222 13.45 31.53 -4.46
N GLU A 223 14.03 30.34 -4.54
CA GLU A 223 15.27 30.08 -5.25
C GLU A 223 14.98 29.14 -6.41
N VAL A 224 15.30 29.59 -7.62
CA VAL A 224 15.09 28.85 -8.86
C VAL A 224 16.43 28.36 -9.38
N SER A 225 16.55 27.05 -9.53
CA SER A 225 17.72 26.38 -10.10
C SER A 225 17.31 25.68 -11.39
N ASN A 226 17.96 26.02 -12.51
CA ASN A 226 17.69 25.35 -13.78
C ASN A 226 18.37 23.97 -13.79
N LEU A 227 17.57 22.90 -13.85
CA LEU A 227 18.06 21.53 -13.95
C LEU A 227 18.40 21.16 -15.40
N SER A 228 17.63 21.70 -16.35
CA SER A 228 17.83 21.54 -17.79
C SER A 228 17.27 22.75 -18.54
N LYS A 229 17.23 22.68 -19.88
CA LYS A 229 16.58 23.71 -20.72
C LYS A 229 15.07 23.83 -20.50
N VAL A 230 14.44 22.78 -20.00
CA VAL A 230 12.98 22.69 -19.84
C VAL A 230 12.54 22.43 -18.41
N ASP A 231 13.45 22.02 -17.51
CA ASP A 231 13.14 21.71 -16.12
C ASP A 231 13.84 22.71 -15.18
N SER A 232 13.05 23.33 -14.30
CA SER A 232 13.51 24.21 -13.22
C SER A 232 13.06 23.65 -11.87
N GLN A 233 13.96 23.59 -10.90
CA GLN A 233 13.63 23.28 -9.51
C GLN A 233 13.46 24.57 -8.73
N ILE A 234 12.37 24.66 -7.98
CA ILE A 234 12.05 25.82 -7.15
C ILE A 234 12.04 25.38 -5.69
N ASN A 235 12.82 26.08 -4.87
CA ASN A 235 12.75 25.98 -3.41
C ASN A 235 12.02 27.21 -2.88
N LEU A 236 10.96 26.99 -2.11
CA LEU A 236 10.25 28.04 -1.39
C LEU A 236 10.80 28.11 0.04
N ILE A 237 11.29 29.26 0.47
CA ILE A 237 12.04 29.43 1.72
C ILE A 237 11.45 30.56 2.54
N SER A 238 11.31 30.36 3.85
CA SER A 238 10.90 31.41 4.79
C SER A 238 11.99 32.47 4.89
N SER A 239 11.64 33.74 4.68
CA SER A 239 12.59 34.85 4.79
C SER A 239 13.09 35.06 6.22
N GLU A 240 12.29 34.71 7.21
CA GLU A 240 12.61 34.92 8.64
C GLU A 240 13.53 33.85 9.19
N SER A 241 13.23 32.57 8.90
CA SER A 241 13.93 31.43 9.49
C SER A 241 14.96 30.81 8.54
N ASN A 242 14.94 31.16 7.26
CA ASN A 242 15.70 30.51 6.19
C ASN A 242 15.41 29.00 6.06
N ILE A 243 14.28 28.53 6.61
CA ILE A 243 13.84 27.14 6.50
C ILE A 243 13.15 26.94 5.16
N LYS A 244 13.51 25.86 4.47
CA LYS A 244 12.85 25.43 3.24
C LYS A 244 11.44 24.93 3.55
N ILE A 245 10.43 25.66 3.06
CA ILE A 245 9.00 25.39 3.24
C ILE A 245 8.55 24.28 2.29
N ALA A 246 8.94 24.39 1.01
CA ALA A 246 8.54 23.46 -0.03
C ALA A 246 9.58 23.35 -1.13
N THR A 247 9.50 22.27 -1.90
CA THR A 247 10.27 22.07 -3.14
C THR A 247 9.34 21.55 -4.22
N PHE A 248 9.47 22.11 -5.41
CA PHE A 248 8.71 21.67 -6.57
C PHE A 248 9.53 21.81 -7.85
N VAL A 249 9.06 21.18 -8.91
CA VAL A 249 9.69 21.21 -10.23
C VAL A 249 8.68 21.73 -11.24
N ASP A 250 9.07 22.74 -12.00
CA ASP A 250 8.35 23.19 -13.18
C ASP A 250 9.02 22.62 -14.43
N ARG A 251 8.22 22.06 -15.34
CA ARG A 251 8.63 21.58 -16.65
C ARG A 251 7.92 22.38 -17.74
N ILE A 252 8.68 23.16 -18.49
CA ILE A 252 8.19 23.92 -19.65
C ILE A 252 8.01 22.95 -20.82
N ILE A 253 6.78 22.84 -21.33
CA ILE A 253 6.46 22.06 -22.53
C ILE A 253 6.65 22.95 -23.77
N ASN A 254 6.12 24.17 -23.72
CA ASN A 254 6.28 25.20 -24.73
C ASN A 254 5.97 26.59 -24.13
N ASN A 255 5.94 27.65 -24.94
CA ASN A 255 5.73 29.03 -24.47
C ASN A 255 4.37 29.29 -23.80
N LYS A 256 3.41 28.39 -23.98
CA LYS A 256 2.06 28.48 -23.42
C LYS A 256 1.78 27.43 -22.34
N GLU A 257 2.57 26.37 -22.31
CA GLU A 257 2.28 25.18 -21.52
C GLU A 257 3.45 24.82 -20.61
N PHE A 258 3.13 24.55 -19.34
CA PHE A 258 4.08 23.97 -18.41
C PHE A 258 3.39 23.12 -17.36
N VAL A 259 4.18 22.33 -16.66
CA VAL A 259 3.71 21.41 -15.62
C VAL A 259 4.47 21.70 -14.33
N ARG A 260 3.75 21.96 -13.23
CA ARG A 260 4.31 22.07 -11.88
C ARG A 260 4.07 20.79 -11.10
N THR A 261 5.12 20.19 -10.55
CA THR A 261 5.04 18.99 -9.71
C THR A 261 5.39 19.33 -8.27
N ILE A 262 4.42 19.17 -7.36
CA ILE A 262 4.56 19.45 -5.92
C ILE A 262 4.22 18.17 -5.16
N GLY A 263 5.23 17.53 -4.57
CA GLY A 263 5.04 16.21 -3.97
C GLY A 263 4.49 15.21 -4.99
N ASN A 264 3.33 14.62 -4.70
CA ASN A 264 2.62 13.70 -5.58
C ASN A 264 1.63 14.40 -6.53
N LYS A 265 1.42 15.72 -6.41
CA LYS A 265 0.47 16.45 -7.27
C LYS A 265 1.16 17.05 -8.46
N VAL A 266 0.51 16.96 -9.62
CA VAL A 266 0.97 17.55 -10.86
C VAL A 266 -0.09 18.49 -11.39
N TYR A 267 0.28 19.75 -11.55
CA TYR A 267 -0.55 20.85 -12.00
C TYR A 267 -0.13 21.20 -13.43
N TYR A 268 -1.03 21.02 -14.40
CA TYR A 268 -0.79 21.43 -15.78
C TYR A 268 -1.34 22.83 -15.98
N PHE A 269 -0.56 23.69 -16.61
CA PHE A 269 -0.94 25.07 -16.93
C PHE A 269 -0.91 25.30 -18.44
N LEU A 270 -1.90 26.03 -18.94
CA LEU A 270 -2.02 26.46 -20.33
C LEU A 270 -2.38 27.96 -20.36
N ASP A 271 -1.62 28.76 -21.11
CA ASP A 271 -1.78 30.22 -21.22
C ASP A 271 -1.87 30.91 -19.84
N ASN A 272 -0.96 30.51 -18.94
CA ASN A 272 -0.88 30.97 -17.54
C ASN A 272 -2.14 30.71 -16.68
N LYS A 273 -2.96 29.73 -17.07
CA LYS A 273 -4.13 29.29 -16.33
C LYS A 273 -3.99 27.83 -15.93
N LEU A 274 -4.42 27.48 -14.74
CA LEU A 274 -4.45 26.08 -14.32
C LEU A 274 -5.45 25.32 -15.20
N TYR A 275 -4.97 24.32 -15.92
CA TYR A 275 -5.76 23.54 -16.86
C TYR A 275 -6.29 22.25 -16.23
N PHE A 276 -5.44 21.45 -15.57
CA PHE A 276 -5.87 20.30 -14.77
C PHE A 276 -4.86 19.94 -13.66
N ILE A 277 -5.34 19.23 -12.65
CA ILE A 277 -4.53 18.63 -11.59
C ILE A 277 -4.67 17.11 -11.69
N PHE A 278 -3.56 16.39 -11.62
CA PHE A 278 -3.58 14.95 -11.38
C PHE A 278 -2.67 14.57 -10.22
N ASP A 279 -3.13 13.64 -9.41
CA ASP A 279 -2.27 12.95 -8.47
C ASP A 279 -1.42 11.95 -9.26
N LYS A 280 -0.11 12.16 -9.25
CA LYS A 280 0.84 11.17 -9.71
C LYS A 280 0.67 9.97 -8.79
N LEU A 281 -0.01 8.93 -9.28
CA LEU A 281 -0.09 7.61 -8.66
C LEU A 281 1.28 6.90 -8.72
N VAL A 282 2.33 7.56 -8.26
CA VAL A 282 3.59 6.88 -8.01
C VAL A 282 3.48 6.39 -6.58
N CYS A 283 3.42 5.07 -6.40
CA CYS A 283 3.91 4.49 -5.15
C CYS A 283 5.37 4.94 -5.05
N ASP A 284 5.63 6.06 -4.36
CA ASP A 284 6.90 6.77 -4.47
C ASP A 284 8.12 5.90 -4.14
N LYS A 285 7.92 4.78 -3.46
CA LYS A 285 8.88 3.69 -3.35
C LYS A 285 8.12 2.38 -3.20
N PHE A 286 7.87 1.63 -4.28
CA PHE A 286 7.87 0.18 -4.06
C PHE A 286 9.23 -0.14 -3.46
N ILE A 287 9.27 -0.81 -2.30
CA ILE A 287 10.50 -1.39 -1.77
C ILE A 287 11.10 -2.17 -2.93
N SER A 288 12.14 -1.62 -3.56
CA SER A 288 12.80 -2.27 -4.68
C SER A 288 13.26 -3.61 -4.15
N ARG A 289 12.84 -4.72 -4.78
CA ARG A 289 13.31 -6.05 -4.37
C ARG A 289 14.83 -5.99 -4.34
N VAL A 290 15.40 -5.96 -3.14
CA VAL A 290 16.84 -5.99 -2.96
C VAL A 290 17.28 -7.31 -3.56
N LYS A 291 18.26 -7.29 -4.47
CA LYS A 291 18.82 -8.54 -5.00
C LYS A 291 19.27 -9.37 -3.81
N PRO A 292 18.86 -10.64 -3.68
CA PRO A 292 19.29 -11.49 -2.59
C PRO A 292 20.81 -11.41 -2.50
N SER A 293 21.34 -10.96 -1.36
CA SER A 293 22.79 -10.88 -1.21
C SER A 293 23.34 -12.30 -1.29
N LYS A 294 24.30 -12.52 -2.19
CA LYS A 294 24.98 -13.81 -2.30
C LYS A 294 25.84 -13.98 -1.04
N GLY A 295 25.34 -14.71 -0.05
CA GLY A 295 26.11 -15.09 1.14
C GLY A 295 25.44 -14.81 2.48
N ILE A 296 24.42 -13.95 2.56
CA ILE A 296 23.65 -13.78 3.80
C ILE A 296 22.47 -14.75 3.74
N VAL A 297 22.65 -15.94 4.32
CA VAL A 297 21.52 -16.81 4.63
C VAL A 297 20.83 -16.21 5.85
N PHE A 298 19.69 -15.56 5.62
CA PHE A 298 18.85 -15.06 6.70
C PHE A 298 18.26 -16.25 7.47
N ASN A 299 19.00 -16.71 8.49
CA ASN A 299 18.63 -17.82 9.35
C ASN A 299 17.65 -17.33 10.44
N ALA A 300 16.47 -16.93 10.00
CA ALA A 300 15.35 -16.63 10.88
C ALA A 300 14.57 -17.89 11.23
N ILE A 301 14.18 -17.97 12.49
CA ILE A 301 13.14 -18.85 12.98
C ILE A 301 11.93 -17.96 13.25
N THR A 302 10.72 -18.44 12.96
CA THR A 302 9.50 -17.81 13.47
C THR A 302 8.92 -18.67 14.58
N LEU A 303 8.35 -18.06 15.61
CA LEU A 303 7.66 -18.75 16.69
C LEU A 303 6.32 -18.06 16.98
N ASP A 304 5.32 -18.85 17.36
CA ASP A 304 3.96 -18.40 17.65
C ASP A 304 3.38 -19.22 18.82
N VAL A 305 2.55 -18.58 19.66
CA VAL A 305 1.94 -19.19 20.84
C VAL A 305 0.41 -19.10 20.75
N GLU A 306 -0.23 -20.26 20.69
CA GLU A 306 -1.69 -20.37 20.82
C GLU A 306 -2.06 -20.57 22.28
N THR A 307 -3.11 -19.87 22.72
CA THR A 307 -3.59 -19.90 24.10
C THR A 307 -5.06 -20.29 24.18
N PHE A 308 -5.48 -20.75 25.37
CA PHE A 308 -6.89 -20.97 25.71
C PHE A 308 -7.19 -20.32 27.05
N ASP A 309 -8.44 -19.92 27.26
CA ASP A 309 -8.92 -19.43 28.55
C ASP A 309 -9.36 -20.62 29.42
N ASP A 310 -8.91 -20.70 30.66
CA ASP A 310 -9.40 -21.69 31.63
C ASP A 310 -10.76 -21.28 32.23
N GLU A 311 -11.30 -22.10 33.13
CA GLU A 311 -12.58 -21.86 33.81
C GLU A 311 -12.61 -20.53 34.60
N ASN A 312 -11.44 -19.96 34.92
CA ASN A 312 -11.28 -18.71 35.64
C ASN A 312 -10.93 -17.52 34.72
N ASN A 313 -11.01 -17.69 33.39
CA ASN A 313 -10.56 -16.73 32.37
C ASN A 313 -9.06 -16.40 32.41
N ASN A 314 -8.22 -17.29 32.94
CA ASN A 314 -6.76 -17.15 32.79
C ASN A 314 -6.32 -17.71 31.44
N LYS A 315 -5.44 -16.98 30.76
CA LYS A 315 -4.81 -17.44 29.53
C LYS A 315 -3.72 -18.44 29.82
N ASN A 316 -3.89 -19.65 29.28
CA ASN A 316 -2.93 -20.73 29.38
C ASN A 316 -2.42 -21.10 27.98
N ILE A 317 -1.17 -21.51 27.89
CA ILE A 317 -0.56 -21.94 26.62
C ILE A 317 -1.20 -23.27 26.21
N TYR A 318 -1.73 -23.32 24.98
CA TYR A 318 -2.25 -24.53 24.36
C TYR A 318 -1.22 -25.17 23.42
N CYS A 319 -0.60 -24.37 22.57
CA CYS A 319 0.35 -24.85 21.57
C CYS A 319 1.44 -23.82 21.33
N ILE A 320 2.67 -24.28 21.14
CA ILE A 320 3.78 -23.45 20.69
C ILE A 320 4.31 -24.06 19.41
N SER A 321 4.38 -23.25 18.36
CA SER A 321 4.92 -23.68 17.08
C SER A 321 6.11 -22.83 16.70
N PHE A 322 7.16 -23.44 16.16
CA PHE A 322 8.25 -22.70 15.53
C PHE A 322 8.66 -23.30 14.18
N TYR A 323 9.02 -22.42 13.24
CA TYR A 323 9.39 -22.76 11.87
C TYR A 323 10.81 -22.30 11.58
N GLU A 324 11.66 -23.23 11.14
CA GLU A 324 13.09 -22.96 10.90
C GLU A 324 13.42 -22.62 9.43
N GLY A 325 12.42 -22.28 8.62
CA GLY A 325 12.59 -22.00 7.19
C GLY A 325 12.39 -23.22 6.28
N VAL A 326 12.36 -24.44 6.84
CA VAL A 326 12.14 -25.69 6.10
C VAL A 326 11.13 -26.60 6.79
N LYS A 327 11.23 -26.73 8.12
CA LYS A 327 10.37 -27.60 8.93
C LYS A 327 9.66 -26.79 10.02
N ALA A 328 8.39 -27.10 10.23
CA ALA A 328 7.64 -26.65 11.39
C ALA A 328 7.68 -27.73 12.49
N LEU A 329 7.83 -27.28 13.73
CA LEU A 329 7.73 -28.11 14.92
C LEU A 329 6.68 -27.47 15.84
N SER A 330 5.78 -28.29 16.37
CA SER A 330 4.67 -27.85 17.21
C SER A 330 4.64 -28.70 18.48
N PHE A 331 4.40 -28.04 19.61
CA PHE A 331 4.36 -28.62 20.95
C PHE A 331 2.95 -28.36 21.48
N TYR A 332 2.08 -29.37 21.48
CA TYR A 332 0.70 -29.25 21.94
C TYR A 332 0.60 -29.70 23.40
N LEU A 333 -0.14 -28.96 24.23
CA LEU A 333 -0.34 -29.29 25.65
C LEU A 333 -0.88 -30.71 25.84
N THR A 334 -1.69 -31.21 24.91
CA THR A 334 -2.25 -32.57 24.94
C THR A 334 -1.22 -33.69 24.81
N ASP A 335 -0.01 -33.37 24.36
CA ASP A 335 1.09 -34.32 24.20
C ASP A 335 1.97 -34.41 25.46
N TYR A 336 1.69 -33.60 26.48
CA TYR A 336 2.45 -33.51 27.73
C TYR A 336 1.54 -33.69 28.95
N GLU A 337 2.15 -34.07 30.08
CA GLU A 337 1.44 -34.19 31.36
C GLU A 337 0.98 -32.83 31.90
N ASP A 338 1.82 -31.81 31.74
CA ASP A 338 1.56 -30.45 32.20
C ASP A 338 2.30 -29.41 31.34
N ILE A 339 2.01 -28.13 31.62
CA ILE A 339 2.64 -27.01 30.93
C ILE A 339 4.15 -26.94 31.17
N HIS A 340 4.62 -27.33 32.36
CA HIS A 340 6.05 -27.31 32.68
C HIS A 340 6.83 -28.28 31.79
N SER A 341 6.28 -29.46 31.53
CA SER A 341 6.86 -30.49 30.68
C SER A 341 6.91 -30.05 29.22
N LEU A 342 5.82 -29.43 28.72
CA LEU A 342 5.77 -28.82 27.39
C LEU A 342 6.85 -27.75 27.24
N ILE A 343 6.91 -26.81 28.18
CA ILE A 343 7.87 -25.70 28.13
C ILE A 343 9.31 -26.22 28.22
N ASN A 344 9.57 -27.20 29.08
CA ASN A 344 10.90 -27.80 29.17
C ASN A 344 11.33 -28.46 27.86
N ASP A 345 10.44 -29.18 27.18
CA ASP A 345 10.76 -29.81 25.89
C ASP A 345 10.99 -28.78 24.78
N LEU A 346 10.16 -27.73 24.74
CA LEU A 346 10.36 -26.57 23.87
C LEU A 346 11.73 -25.93 24.12
N LEU A 347 12.04 -25.56 25.37
CA LEU A 347 13.29 -24.88 25.71
C LEU A 347 14.49 -25.78 25.41
N ARG A 348 14.45 -27.09 25.72
CA ARG A 348 15.52 -28.01 25.34
C ARG A 348 15.72 -28.09 23.83
N THR A 349 14.64 -28.06 23.07
CA THR A 349 14.70 -28.07 21.61
C THR A 349 15.32 -26.79 21.07
N ILE A 350 14.78 -25.62 21.47
CA ILE A 350 15.22 -24.30 21.00
C ILE A 350 16.66 -24.02 21.44
N PHE A 351 17.02 -24.30 22.69
CA PHE A 351 18.36 -24.08 23.25
C PHE A 351 19.33 -25.23 22.96
N SER A 352 19.24 -25.82 21.77
CA SER A 352 20.18 -26.82 21.27
C SER A 352 21.26 -26.19 20.39
N LYS A 353 22.39 -26.90 20.22
CA LYS A 353 23.50 -26.44 19.34
C LYS A 353 23.03 -26.17 17.90
N LYS A 354 21.97 -26.84 17.45
CA LYS A 354 21.36 -26.67 16.12
C LYS A 354 20.89 -25.23 15.86
N TYR A 355 20.44 -24.53 16.90
CA TYR A 355 19.86 -23.20 16.78
C TYR A 355 20.77 -22.09 17.33
N ALA A 356 21.99 -22.42 17.76
CA ALA A 356 22.95 -21.43 18.24
C ALA A 356 23.21 -20.33 17.19
N GLY A 357 23.13 -19.07 17.64
CA GLY A 357 23.35 -17.87 16.83
C GLY A 357 22.14 -17.44 15.98
N LYS A 358 20.99 -18.12 16.07
CA LYS A 358 19.81 -17.79 15.27
C LYS A 358 18.96 -16.69 15.90
N HIS A 359 18.19 -16.01 15.04
CA HIS A 359 17.19 -15.03 15.43
C HIS A 359 15.79 -15.66 15.37
N ILE A 360 15.07 -15.63 16.48
CA ILE A 360 13.69 -16.10 16.62
C ILE A 360 12.78 -14.87 16.60
N TYR A 361 11.98 -14.76 15.56
CA TYR A 361 11.03 -13.68 15.34
C TYR A 361 9.65 -14.11 15.78
N ILE A 362 9.01 -13.30 16.62
CA ILE A 362 7.67 -13.57 17.14
C ILE A 362 6.82 -12.33 16.86
N HIS A 363 5.58 -12.53 16.41
CA HIS A 363 4.71 -11.43 16.02
C HIS A 363 4.05 -10.82 17.25
N ASN A 364 4.16 -9.50 17.42
CA ASN A 364 3.65 -8.79 18.59
C ASN A 364 4.13 -9.38 19.95
N SER A 365 5.35 -9.89 19.97
CA SER A 365 5.88 -10.66 21.10
C SER A 365 5.92 -9.89 22.41
N SER A 366 6.15 -8.57 22.34
CA SER A 366 6.27 -7.68 23.50
C SER A 366 4.96 -7.43 24.22
N GLU A 367 3.83 -7.69 23.57
CA GLU A 367 2.49 -7.52 24.13
C GLU A 367 1.81 -8.85 24.47
N PHE A 368 2.28 -9.97 23.93
CA PHE A 368 1.59 -11.25 24.08
C PHE A 368 2.53 -12.45 24.27
N ASP A 369 3.00 -13.08 23.20
CA ASP A 369 3.64 -14.40 23.23
C ASP A 369 4.86 -14.47 24.16
N MET A 370 5.70 -13.43 24.15
CA MET A 370 6.90 -13.41 24.97
C MET A 370 6.59 -13.17 26.44
N ILE A 371 5.47 -12.54 26.78
CA ILE A 371 5.07 -12.36 28.17
C ILE A 371 4.89 -13.73 28.83
N PHE A 372 4.28 -14.69 28.11
CA PHE A 372 4.12 -16.05 28.61
C PHE A 372 5.44 -16.80 28.73
N LEU A 373 6.33 -16.68 27.74
CA LEU A 373 7.60 -17.44 27.71
C LEU A 373 8.69 -16.84 28.58
N TYR A 374 8.67 -15.54 28.82
CA TYR A 374 9.75 -14.80 29.47
C TYR A 374 10.00 -15.29 30.90
N SER A 375 8.94 -15.53 31.68
CA SER A 375 9.05 -16.07 33.04
C SER A 375 9.75 -17.43 33.05
N TYR A 376 9.39 -18.33 32.14
CA TYR A 376 10.03 -19.63 32.00
C TYR A 376 11.48 -19.53 31.55
N ILE A 377 11.79 -18.66 30.57
CA ILE A 377 13.16 -18.46 30.08
C ILE A 377 14.06 -17.90 31.19
N ILE A 378 13.58 -16.93 31.97
CA ILE A 378 14.32 -16.40 33.13
C ILE A 378 14.53 -17.49 34.18
N ASN A 379 13.49 -18.24 34.52
CA ASN A 379 13.62 -19.30 35.52
C ASN A 379 14.62 -20.39 35.08
N TYR A 380 14.69 -20.66 33.77
CA TYR A 380 15.57 -21.68 33.21
C TYR A 380 17.04 -21.23 33.10
N PHE A 381 17.29 -19.97 32.73
CA PHE A 381 18.65 -19.47 32.42
C PHE A 381 19.20 -18.43 33.40
N GLY A 382 18.34 -17.85 34.24
CA GLY A 382 18.68 -16.83 35.22
C GLY A 382 19.36 -15.61 34.60
N ASN A 383 20.49 -15.24 35.18
CA ASN A 383 21.33 -14.07 34.86
C ASN A 383 21.99 -14.14 33.46
N LYS A 384 21.74 -15.19 32.68
CA LYS A 384 22.20 -15.31 31.28
C LYS A 384 21.25 -14.68 30.27
N VAL A 385 20.12 -14.15 30.75
CA VAL A 385 19.09 -13.48 29.98
C VAL A 385 19.31 -11.97 30.02
N LYS A 386 19.46 -11.33 28.86
CA LYS A 386 19.74 -9.90 28.71
C LYS A 386 18.67 -9.26 27.81
N PRO A 387 17.61 -8.68 28.40
CA PRO A 387 16.56 -8.01 27.63
C PRO A 387 17.01 -6.62 27.17
N ILE A 388 16.58 -6.22 25.97
CA ILE A 388 16.64 -4.86 25.43
C ILE A 388 15.21 -4.34 25.38
N ILE A 389 14.91 -3.34 26.22
CA ILE A 389 13.58 -2.76 26.38
C ILE A 389 13.64 -1.29 25.98
N LYS A 390 12.64 -0.83 25.22
CA LYS A 390 12.46 0.56 24.85
C LYS A 390 10.98 0.91 24.99
N ASP A 391 10.69 2.04 25.63
CA ASP A 391 9.31 2.54 25.82
C ASP A 391 8.38 1.50 26.47
N GLY A 392 8.90 0.74 27.43
CA GLY A 392 8.17 -0.33 28.12
C GLY A 392 7.95 -1.60 27.28
N LYS A 393 8.34 -1.59 26.00
CA LYS A 393 8.23 -2.75 25.12
C LYS A 393 9.57 -3.43 24.94
N PHE A 394 9.52 -4.75 25.00
CA PHE A 394 10.66 -5.59 24.72
C PHE A 394 10.98 -5.61 23.22
N ILE A 395 12.21 -5.26 22.84
CA ILE A 395 12.66 -5.30 21.43
C ILE A 395 13.40 -6.61 21.15
N ASN A 396 14.29 -7.02 22.06
CA ASN A 396 15.21 -8.14 21.82
C ASN A 396 15.71 -8.81 23.12
N LEU A 397 15.82 -10.15 23.14
CA LEU A 397 16.21 -10.98 24.31
C LEU A 397 17.42 -11.77 23.89
N ASP A 398 18.55 -11.42 24.47
CA ASP A 398 19.76 -12.20 24.30
C ASP A 398 19.79 -13.25 25.40
N VAL A 399 19.85 -14.52 25.02
CA VAL A 399 19.96 -15.62 25.98
C VAL A 399 21.23 -16.41 25.72
N GLU A 400 22.13 -16.42 26.69
CA GLU A 400 23.38 -17.18 26.65
C GLU A 400 23.19 -18.59 27.23
N PHE A 401 23.69 -19.63 26.56
CA PHE A 401 23.50 -21.02 27.00
C PHE A 401 24.69 -21.94 26.69
N GLY A 402 24.64 -23.16 27.23
CA GLY A 402 25.71 -24.16 27.13
C GLY A 402 26.87 -23.96 28.12
N ASN A 403 27.83 -24.89 28.07
CA ASN A 403 29.02 -24.85 28.93
C ASN A 403 29.84 -23.59 28.62
N ALA A 404 30.15 -22.81 29.67
CA ALA A 404 30.85 -21.54 29.57
C ALA A 404 30.20 -20.55 28.57
N THR A 405 28.86 -20.53 28.50
CA THR A 405 28.06 -19.54 27.72
C THR A 405 28.48 -19.39 26.25
N ARG A 406 28.96 -20.48 25.65
CA ARG A 406 29.48 -20.51 24.27
C ARG A 406 28.42 -20.23 23.20
N TYR A 407 27.13 -20.35 23.53
CA TYR A 407 26.04 -20.20 22.56
C TYR A 407 25.12 -19.04 22.95
N LYS A 408 24.53 -18.41 21.93
CA LYS A 408 23.58 -17.31 22.08
C LYS A 408 22.35 -17.54 21.22
N LEU A 409 21.20 -17.08 21.68
CA LEU A 409 19.96 -17.01 20.92
C LEU A 409 19.34 -15.62 21.10
N PHE A 410 18.63 -15.18 20.07
CA PHE A 410 18.08 -13.82 19.99
C PHE A 410 16.58 -13.89 19.73
N PHE A 411 15.75 -13.57 20.71
CA PHE A 411 14.30 -13.43 20.51
C PHE A 411 13.98 -11.99 20.15
N LYS A 412 13.18 -11.78 19.10
CA LYS A 412 12.92 -10.47 18.51
C LYS A 412 11.43 -10.26 18.26
N ASP A 413 10.96 -9.07 18.62
CA ASP A 413 9.62 -8.64 18.22
C ASP A 413 9.63 -8.23 16.74
N SER A 414 9.01 -9.04 15.90
CA SER A 414 8.94 -8.75 14.47
C SER A 414 8.10 -7.53 14.14
N LEU A 415 7.08 -7.21 14.93
CA LEU A 415 6.20 -6.06 14.67
C LEU A 415 6.95 -4.75 14.92
N LEU A 416 7.78 -4.69 15.95
CA LEU A 416 8.58 -3.50 16.27
C LEU A 416 9.78 -3.31 15.33
N LEU A 417 10.33 -4.39 14.78
CA LEU A 417 11.50 -4.34 13.91
C LEU A 417 11.14 -4.20 12.43
N LEU A 418 9.98 -4.73 12.02
CA LEU A 418 9.49 -4.73 10.65
C LEU A 418 8.05 -4.19 10.64
N PRO A 419 7.86 -2.88 10.93
CA PRO A 419 6.53 -2.28 10.93
C PRO A 419 5.90 -2.42 9.54
N SER A 420 4.70 -3.02 9.51
CA SER A 420 3.91 -3.29 8.30
C SER A 420 3.34 -2.04 7.66
#